data_AF-F8QXE4-F1
#
_entry.id   AF-F8QXE4-F1
#
_cell.length_a   1.000
_cell.length_b   1.000
_cell.length_c   1.000
_cell.angle_alpha   90.00
_cell.angle_beta   90.00
_cell.angle_gamma   90.00
#
_symmetry.space_group_name_H-M   'P 1'
#
loop_
_entity.id
_entity.type
_entity.pdbx_description
1 polymer ?
#
loop_
_entity_poly.entity_id
_entity_poly.type
_entity_poly.pdbx_seq_one_letter_code
_entity_poly.pdbx_strand_id
1 'polypeptide(L)' 'YNEFVLTTKNYIRTVTDIKPDWLIKVAPNYYDMQNFPQCEARRQLENIITRFESRQYREGF' A
#
# COMPACT_ATOMS: atom_id res chain seq x y z
N TYR A 1 2.83 -10.70 -4.72
CA TYR A 1 3.15 -12.11 -5.02
C TYR A 1 2.38 -12.53 -6.26
N ASN A 2 2.84 -13.56 -6.97
CA ASN A 2 2.11 -14.05 -8.15
C ASN A 2 1.14 -15.19 -7.82
N GLU A 3 1.49 -16.03 -6.85
CA GLU A 3 0.72 -17.23 -6.54
C GLU A 3 0.50 -17.39 -5.03
N PHE A 4 -0.72 -17.75 -4.64
CA PHE A 4 -1.07 -18.14 -3.29
C PHE A 4 -1.18 -19.67 -3.22
N VAL A 5 -0.41 -20.30 -2.34
CA VAL A 5 -0.29 -21.76 -2.25
C VAL A 5 -0.87 -22.24 -0.93
N LEU A 6 -1.94 -23.02 -1.03
CA LEU A 6 -2.62 -23.65 0.09
C LEU A 6 -1.97 -25.01 0.42
N THR A 7 -1.31 -25.10 1.57
CA THR A 7 -0.80 -26.35 2.15
C THR A 7 -1.26 -26.47 3.60
N THR A 8 -0.57 -27.23 4.46
CA THR A 8 -0.75 -27.17 5.92
C THR A 8 -0.55 -25.77 6.49
N LYS A 9 0.27 -24.95 5.83
CA LYS A 9 0.37 -23.50 6.06
C LYS A 9 0.14 -22.75 4.75
N ASN A 10 -0.29 -21.51 4.85
CA ASN A 10 -0.47 -20.65 3.69
C ASN A 10 0.86 -20.01 3.30
N TYR A 11 1.24 -20.14 2.03
CA TYR A 11 2.45 -19.54 1.48
C TYR A 11 2.12 -18.69 0.26
N ILE A 12 3.00 -17.74 -0.04
CA ILE A 12 2.99 -16.96 -1.28
C ILE A 12 4.27 -17.28 -2.08
N ARG A 13 4.16 -17.50 -3.39
CA ARG A 13 5.29 -17.78 -4.29
C ARG A 13 5.50 -16.68 -5.31
N THR A 14 6.73 -16.60 -5.81
CA THR A 14 7.22 -15.56 -6.73
C THR A 14 6.97 -14.17 -6.11
N VAL A 15 7.75 -13.90 -5.06
CA VAL A 15 7.65 -12.65 -4.28
C VAL A 15 8.67 -11.65 -4.80
N THR A 16 8.20 -10.44 -5.06
CA THR A 16 9.01 -9.28 -5.45
C THR A 16 8.79 -8.20 -4.41
N ASP A 17 9.88 -7.57 -3.97
CA ASP A 17 9.80 -6.43 -3.07
C ASP A 17 9.30 -5.18 -3.81
N ILE A 18 8.44 -4.40 -3.16
CA ILE A 18 7.80 -3.21 -3.74
C ILE A 18 7.76 -2.08 -2.73
N LYS A 19 7.84 -0.85 -3.22
CA LYS A 19 7.64 0.31 -2.36
C LYS A 19 6.15 0.58 -2.14
N PRO A 20 5.72 0.86 -0.90
CA PRO A 20 4.30 1.02 -0.58
C PRO A 20 3.67 2.26 -1.24
N ASP A 21 4.46 3.28 -1.60
CA ASP A 21 3.94 4.45 -2.32
C ASP A 21 3.43 4.13 -3.72
N TRP A 22 3.93 3.05 -4.34
CA TRP A 22 3.48 2.63 -5.66
C TRP A 22 2.04 2.13 -5.64
N LEU A 23 1.61 1.50 -4.54
CA LEU A 23 0.25 0.97 -4.41
C LEU A 23 -0.80 2.08 -4.54
N ILE A 24 -0.57 3.20 -3.86
CA ILE A 24 -1.48 4.35 -3.86
C ILE A 24 -1.47 5.05 -5.23
N LYS A 25 -0.30 5.17 -5.87
CA LYS A 25 -0.15 5.84 -7.17
C LYS A 25 -0.75 5.02 -8.32
N VAL A 26 -0.55 3.70 -8.32
CA VAL A 26 -0.95 2.82 -9.41
C VAL A 26 -2.42 2.43 -9.31
N ALA A 27 -2.93 2.24 -8.09
CA ALA A 27 -4.30 1.77 -7.87
C ALA A 27 -4.99 2.52 -6.72
N PRO A 28 -5.22 3.85 -6.84
CA PRO A 28 -5.81 4.65 -5.77
C PRO A 28 -7.22 4.18 -5.37
N ASN A 29 -8.01 3.71 -6.34
CA ASN A 29 -9.39 3.25 -6.10
C ASN A 29 -9.46 1.98 -5.23
N TYR A 30 -8.44 1.12 -5.30
CA TYR A 30 -8.40 -0.11 -4.50
C TYR A 30 -7.86 0.15 -3.10
N TYR A 31 -6.91 1.08 -2.98
CA TYR A 31 -6.29 1.49 -1.72
C TYR A 31 -6.95 2.77 -1.14
N ASP A 32 -8.29 2.82 -1.13
CA ASP A 32 -9.06 3.90 -0.50
C ASP A 32 -9.13 3.71 1.02
N MET A 33 -8.52 4.65 1.76
CA MET A 33 -8.46 4.61 3.23
C MET A 33 -9.84 4.72 3.90
N GLN A 34 -10.89 5.20 3.23
CA GLN A 34 -12.23 5.21 3.82
C GLN A 34 -12.80 3.79 3.95
N ASN A 35 -12.52 2.94 2.94
CA ASN A 35 -13.04 1.58 2.85
C ASN A 35 -12.03 0.51 3.27
N PHE A 36 -10.77 0.88 3.50
CA PHE A 36 -9.71 -0.06 3.87
C PHE A 36 -9.85 -0.53 5.33
N PRO A 37 -9.76 -1.84 5.61
CA PRO A 37 -9.91 -2.38 6.97
C PRO A 37 -8.84 -1.83 7.92
N GLN A 38 -9.20 -1.68 9.20
CA GLN A 38 -8.27 -1.23 10.23
C GLN A 38 -7.19 -2.28 10.48
N CYS A 39 -5.95 -1.98 10.09
CA CYS A 39 -4.80 -2.85 10.32
C CYS A 39 -3.49 -2.04 10.29
N GLU A 40 -2.37 -2.70 10.56
CA GLU A 40 -1.06 -2.02 10.52
C GLU A 40 -0.74 -1.46 9.13
N ALA A 41 -1.07 -2.21 8.06
CA ALA A 41 -0.84 -1.75 6.70
C ALA A 41 -1.58 -0.45 6.38
N ARG A 42 -2.83 -0.31 6.86
CA ARG A 42 -3.62 0.93 6.74
C ARG A 42 -2.87 2.12 7.34
N ARG A 43 -2.41 1.98 8.58
CA ARG A 43 -1.66 3.03 9.30
C ARG A 43 -0.39 3.44 8.55
N GLN A 44 0.32 2.48 7.96
CA GLN A 44 1.51 2.77 7.16
C GLN A 44 1.16 3.55 5.88
N LEU A 45 0.09 3.16 5.19
CA LEU A 45 -0.38 3.86 3.99
C LEU A 45 -0.87 5.28 4.29
N GLU A 46 -1.63 5.49 5.37
CA GLU A 46 -2.06 6.82 5.82
C GLU A 46 -0.86 7.75 6.07
N ASN A 47 0.16 7.27 6.79
CA ASN A 47 1.39 8.04 7.02
C ASN A 47 2.11 8.41 5.72
N ILE A 48 2.09 7.53 4.72
CA ILE A 48 2.68 7.79 3.42
C ILE A 48 1.88 8.87 2.68
N ILE A 49 0.54 8.80 2.70
CA ILE A 49 -0.34 9.80 2.08
C ILE A 49 -0.09 11.18 2.67
N THR A 50 -0.07 11.32 4.01
CA THR A 50 0.23 12.60 4.68
C THR A 50 1.60 13.15 4.30
N ARG A 51 2.61 12.27 4.14
CA ARG A 51 3.94 12.66 3.67
C ARG A 51 3.94 13.10 2.21
N PHE A 52 3.09 12.53 1.36
CA PHE A 52 2.93 12.96 -0.02
C PHE A 52 2.28 14.34 -0.11
N GLU A 53 1.17 14.54 0.60
CA GLU A 53 0.46 15.83 0.64
C GLU A 53 1.36 16.97 1.10
N SER A 54 2.12 16.75 2.18
CA SER A 54 3.08 17.75 2.68
C SER A 54 4.23 18.03 1.71
N ARG A 55 4.68 17.05 0.92
CA ARG A 55 5.71 17.27 -0.12
C ARG A 55 5.16 18.02 -1.32
N GLN A 56 3.99 17.64 -1.83
CA GLN A 56 3.35 18.31 -2.96
C GLN A 56 3.03 19.77 -2.61
N TYR A 57 2.60 20.04 -1.38
CA TYR A 57 2.41 21.41 -0.89
C TYR A 57 3.70 22.25 -0.93
N ARG A 58 4.86 21.64 -0.65
CA ARG A 58 6.16 22.33 -0.64
C ARG A 58 6.74 22.59 -2.02
N GLU A 59 6.39 21.78 -3.03
CA GLU A 59 6.90 21.93 -4.41
C GLU A 59 6.03 22.87 -5.25
N GLY A 60 4.81 23.19 -4.80
CA GLY A 60 3.87 24.09 -5.48
C GLY A 60 4.03 25.58 -5.20
N PHE A 61 5.10 26.01 -4.52
CA PHE A 61 5.44 27.41 -4.24
C PHE A 61 6.89 27.73 -4.64
#